data_AF-A0A7Y9W8W8-F1
#
_entry.id   AF-A0A7Y9W8W8-F1
#
_cell.length_a   1.000
_cell.length_b   1.000
_cell.length_c   1.000
_cell.angle_alpha   90.00
_cell.angle_beta   90.00
_cell.angle_gamma   90.00
#
_symmetry.space_group_name_H-M   'P 1'
#
loop_
_entity.id
_entity.type
_entity.pdbx_description
1 polymer ?
#
loop_
_entity_poly.entity_id
_entity_poly.type
_entity_poly.pdbx_seq_one_letter_code
_entity_poly.pdbx_strand_id
1 'polypeptide(L)' 'MADYRLSKRTDVYVQGVYEKASGQDVFGSIGDLSESSGQNQSVARVGIRTSF' A
#
# COMPACT_ATOMS: atom_id res chain seq x y z
N MET A 1 5.56 -4.65 -5.86
CA MET A 1 6.39 -3.94 -4.85
C MET A 1 7.80 -3.85 -5.39
N ALA A 2 8.51 -2.77 -5.09
CA ALA A 2 9.91 -2.62 -5.43
C ALA A 2 10.72 -2.55 -4.14
N ASP A 3 11.76 -3.38 -4.04
CA ASP A 3 12.57 -3.53 -2.83
C ASP A 3 14.05 -3.34 -3.19
N TYR A 4 14.78 -2.62 -2.35
CA TYR A 4 16.22 -2.40 -2.49
C TYR A 4 16.94 -2.76 -1.19
N ARG A 5 17.92 -3.67 -1.30
CA ARG A 5 18.70 -4.14 -0.15
C ARG A 5 19.82 -3.16 0.17
N LEU A 6 19.73 -2.52 1.32
CA LEU A 6 20.83 -1.74 1.92
C LEU A 6 21.91 -2.67 2.50
N SER A 7 21.51 -3.85 3.00
CA SER A 7 22.41 -4.85 3.56
C SER A 7 21.78 -6.26 3.48
N LYS A 8 22.48 -7.30 3.95
CA LYS A 8 21.93 -8.66 4.10
C LYS A 8 20.68 -8.71 4.98
N ARG A 9 20.56 -7.75 5.91
CA ARG A 9 19.51 -7.69 6.93
C ARG A 9 18.57 -6.50 6.79
N THR A 10 18.88 -5.53 5.94
CA THR A 10 18.10 -4.30 5.83
C THR A 10 17.72 -4.04 4.38
N ASP A 11 16.42 -3.90 4.13
CA ASP A 11 15.82 -3.55 2.86
C ASP A 11 14.91 -2.33 3.00
N VAL A 12 14.95 -1.43 2.02
CA VAL A 12 13.92 -0.41 1.82
C VAL A 12 12.93 -0.92 0.78
N TYR A 13 11.66 -0.63 0.97
CA TYR A 13 10.62 -1.06 0.06
C TYR A 13 9.63 0.05 -0.24
N VAL A 14 9.11 0.01 -1.46
CA VAL A 14 8.04 0.86 -1.95
C VAL A 14 6.91 -0.02 -2.47
N GLN A 15 5.69 0.28 -2.06
CA GLN A 15 4.48 -0.40 -2.48
C GLN A 15 3.41 0.63 -2.87
N GLY A 16 2.92 0.54 -4.10
CA GLY A 16 1.68 1.19 -4.51
C GLY A 16 0.56 0.16 -4.55
N VAL A 17 -0.59 0.49 -3.96
CA VAL A 17 -1.83 -0.27 -4.08
C VAL A 17 -2.88 0.66 -4.65
N TYR A 18 -3.56 0.20 -5.70
CA TYR A 18 -4.68 0.89 -6.28
C TYR A 18 -5.87 -0.05 -6.26
N GLU A 19 -6.96 0.41 -5.66
CA GLU A 19 -8.21 -0.30 -5.62
C GLU A 19 -9.29 0.53 -6.30
N LYS A 20 -10.09 -0.16 -7.11
CA LYS A 20 -11.30 0.37 -7.71
C LYS A 20 -12.45 -0.52 -7.28
N ALA A 21 -13.25 -0.04 -6.33
CA ALA A 21 -14.52 -0.64 -5.98
C ALA A 21 -15.51 -0.49 -7.15
N SER A 22 -16.37 -1.48 -7.35
CA SER A 22 -17.37 -1.49 -8.42
C SER A 22 -18.71 -1.95 -7.85
N GLY A 23 -19.71 -1.08 -7.93
CA GLY A 23 -21.04 -1.28 -7.35
C GLY A 23 -21.69 0.05 -6.98
N GLN A 24 -22.94 0.01 -6.52
CA GLN A 24 -23.63 1.19 -5.96
C GLN A 24 -23.20 1.37 -4.49
N ASP A 25 -22.88 2.60 -4.08
CA ASP A 25 -22.51 2.97 -2.70
C ASP A 25 -21.34 2.18 -2.08
N VAL A 26 -20.38 1.77 -2.90
CA VAL A 26 -19.13 1.13 -2.44
C VAL A 26 -17.95 2.09 -2.53
N PHE A 27 -17.13 2.08 -1.49
CA PHE A 27 -15.92 2.87 -1.36
C PHE A 27 -14.69 1.97 -1.53
N GLY A 28 -13.60 2.51 -2.09
CA GLY A 28 -12.32 1.79 -2.07
C GLY A 28 -11.82 1.71 -0.63
N SER A 29 -11.38 0.51 -0.21
CA SER A 29 -10.89 0.22 1.15
C SER A 29 -9.65 -0.68 1.12
N ILE A 30 -8.47 -0.06 1.29
CA ILE A 30 -7.17 -0.73 1.23
C ILE A 30 -6.67 -1.03 2.65
N GLY A 31 -6.94 -2.23 3.15
CA GLY A 31 -6.48 -2.71 4.47
C GLY A 31 -7.16 -1.96 5.61
N ASP A 32 -6.39 -1.54 6.62
CA ASP A 32 -6.90 -0.78 7.79
C ASP A 32 -6.89 0.76 7.58
N LEU A 33 -6.78 1.23 6.33
CA LEU A 33 -6.86 2.67 6.04
C LEU A 33 -8.31 3.13 5.96
N SER A 34 -8.56 4.39 6.34
CA SER A 34 -9.88 5.02 6.17
C SER A 34 -10.35 4.86 4.73
N GLU A 35 -11.63 4.50 4.58
CA GLU A 35 -12.28 4.38 3.28
C GLU A 35 -12.17 5.68 2.48
N SER A 36 -12.03 5.53 1.16
CA SER A 36 -12.02 6.67 0.24
C SER A 36 -13.40 7.32 0.16
N SER A 37 -13.47 8.61 -0.16
CA SER A 37 -14.74 9.31 -0.41
C SER A 37 -15.42 8.91 -1.73
N GLY A 38 -14.87 7.94 -2.45
CA GLY A 38 -15.42 7.40 -3.68
C GLY A 38 -14.91 5.98 -3.97
N GLN A 39 -15.22 5.51 -5.17
CA GLN A 39 -14.91 4.14 -5.60
C GLN A 39 -13.41 3.88 -5.82
N ASN A 40 -12.58 4.92 -5.87
CA ASN A 40 -11.15 4.80 -6.14
C ASN A 40 -10.36 5.12 -4.88
N GLN A 41 -9.48 4.19 -4.46
CA GLN A 41 -8.50 4.44 -3.42
C GLN A 41 -7.10 4.12 -3.95
N SER A 42 -6.17 5.03 -3.73
CA SER A 42 -4.75 4.83 -4.03
C SER A 42 -3.95 5.01 -2.74
N VAL A 43 -3.06 4.06 -2.48
CA VAL A 43 -2.20 4.07 -1.31
C VAL A 43 -0.76 3.83 -1.76
N ALA A 44 0.14 4.71 -1.32
CA ALA A 44 1.57 4.54 -1.47
C ALA A 44 2.19 4.29 -0.08
N ARG A 45 3.02 3.25 0.02
CA ARG A 45 3.76 2.89 1.23
C ARG A 45 5.24 2.88 0.92
N VAL A 46 6.01 3.50 1.80
CA VAL A 46 7.47 3.49 1.82
C VAL A 46 7.90 3.04 3.21
N GLY A 47 8.77 2.06 3.29
CA GLY A 47 9.19 1.49 4.56
C GLY A 47 10.62 0.99 4.54
N ILE A 48 11.19 0.86 5.74
CA ILE A 48 12.46 0.19 5.98
C ILE A 48 12.14 -1.07 6.78
N ARG A 49 12.66 -2.20 6.33
CA ARG A 49 12.58 -3.48 7.03
C ARG A 49 13.98 -3.91 7.44
N THR A 50 14.11 -4.31 8.71
CA THR A 50 15.35 -4.84 9.28
C THR A 50 15.07 -6.19 9.93
N SER A 51 15.80 -7.23 9.51
CA SER A 51 15.71 -8.60 10.00
C SER A 51 16.85 -8.89 10.98
N PHE A 52 16.49 -9.15 12.24
CA PHE A 52 17.41 -9.39 13.35
C PHE A 52 17.91 -10.84 13.38
#